data_AF-A0A920KBV7-F1
#
_entry.id   AF-A0A920KBV7-F1
#
_cell.length_a   1.000
_cell.length_b   1.000
_cell.length_c   1.000
_cell.angle_alpha   90.00
_cell.angle_beta   90.00
_cell.angle_gamma   90.00
#
_symmetry.space_group_name_H-M   'P 1'
#
loop_
_entity.id
_entity.type
_entity.pdbx_description
1 polymer ?
#
loop_
_entity_poly.entity_id
_entity_poly.type
_entity_poly.pdbx_seq_one_letter_code
_entity_poly.pdbx_strand_id
1 'polypeptide(L)' 'MVLSSKLPEILAITAKNNKRSWRVMEKLGMTSNPEENFMHPQLDHRDPLSEHVLYRF' A
#
# COMPACT_ATOMS: atom_id res chain seq x y z
N MET A 1 -12.22 1.72 -29.05
CA MET A 1 -12.72 0.64 -28.18
C MET A 1 -11.65 0.36 -27.14
N VAL A 2 -11.76 0.93 -25.93
CA VAL A 2 -10.75 0.70 -24.87
C VAL A 2 -11.05 -0.66 -24.25
N LEU A 3 -10.11 -1.59 -24.33
CA LEU A 3 -10.20 -2.88 -23.67
C LEU A 3 -10.21 -2.63 -22.16
N SER A 4 -11.36 -2.84 -21.52
CA SER A 4 -11.48 -2.85 -20.07
C SER A 4 -10.86 -4.15 -19.56
N SER A 5 -9.58 -4.11 -19.20
CA SER A 5 -8.96 -5.17 -18.41
C SER A 5 -9.61 -5.14 -17.02
N LYS A 6 -10.54 -6.08 -16.76
CA LYS A 6 -11.12 -6.24 -15.42
C LYS A 6 -10.05 -6.82 -14.50
N LEU A 7 -9.30 -5.93 -13.84
CA LEU A 7 -8.46 -6.31 -12.71
C LEU A 7 -9.41 -6.65 -11.55
N PRO A 8 -9.24 -7.82 -10.89
CA PRO A 8 -10.09 -8.19 -9.77
C PRO A 8 -9.89 -7.25 -8.58
N GLU A 9 -8.69 -6.66 -8.44
CA GLU A 9 -8.33 -5.73 -7.39
C GLU A 9 -7.14 -4.86 -7.81
N ILE A 10 -7.04 -3.67 -7.22
CA ILE A 10 -5.87 -2.79 -7.30
C ILE A 10 -5.34 -2.57 -5.89
N LEU A 11 -4.07 -2.93 -5.69
CA LEU A 11 -3.35 -2.78 -4.44
C LEU A 11 -2.28 -1.69 -4.54
N ALA A 12 -1.97 -1.06 -3.42
CA ALA A 12 -0.83 -0.17 -3.27
C ALA A 12 -0.13 -0.42 -1.94
N ILE A 13 1.19 -0.28 -1.92
CA ILE A 13 2.00 -0.39 -0.69
C ILE A 13 2.89 0.83 -0.54
N THR A 14 3.22 1.16 0.70
CA THR A 14 4.23 2.18 1.02
C THR A 14 4.77 1.94 2.42
N ALA A 15 5.94 2.48 2.73
CA ALA A 15 6.50 2.41 4.08
C ALA A 15 5.55 3.10 5.09
N LYS A 16 5.47 2.56 6.31
CA LYS A 16 4.52 3.05 7.33
C LYS A 16 4.76 4.50 7.76
N ASN A 17 5.99 4.97 7.65
CA ASN A 17 6.36 6.35 7.96
C ASN A 17 6.08 7.33 6.80
N ASN A 18 5.74 6.86 5.59
CA ASN A 18 5.48 7.70 4.42
C ASN A 18 4.04 8.26 4.39
N LYS A 19 3.71 9.13 5.35
CA LYS A 19 2.37 9.74 5.48
C LYS A 19 1.95 10.58 4.26
N ARG A 20 2.88 11.04 3.44
CA ARG A 20 2.56 11.78 2.21
C ARG A 20 1.88 10.87 1.18
N SER A 21 2.37 9.65 1.04
CA SER A 21 1.78 8.65 0.14
C SER A 21 0.43 8.15 0.64
N TRP A 22 0.27 7.98 1.96
CA TRP A 22 -1.00 7.60 2.60
C TRP A 22 -2.13 8.54 2.18
N ARG A 23 -1.91 9.86 2.33
CA ARG A 23 -2.92 10.88 1.96
C ARG A 23 -3.32 10.83 0.49
N VAL A 24 -2.44 10.41 -0.40
CA VAL A 24 -2.80 10.25 -1.83
C VAL A 24 -3.74 9.07 -1.98
N MET A 25 -3.40 7.92 -1.39
CA MET A 25 -4.23 6.71 -1.45
C MET A 25 -5.61 6.93 -0.81
N GLU A 26 -5.65 7.57 0.36
CA GLU A 26 -6.90 7.95 1.05
C GLU A 26 -7.75 8.89 0.19
N LYS A 27 -7.14 9.89 -0.46
CA LYS A 27 -7.84 10.81 -1.38
C LYS A 27 -8.39 10.13 -2.63
N LEU A 28 -7.74 9.06 -3.07
CA LEU A 28 -8.23 8.22 -4.17
C LEU A 28 -9.38 7.31 -3.74
N GLY A 29 -9.67 7.22 -2.42
CA GLY A 29 -10.71 6.36 -1.87
C GLY A 29 -10.24 4.97 -1.47
N MET A 30 -8.93 4.72 -1.45
CA MET A 30 -8.39 3.45 -0.98
C MET A 30 -8.44 3.36 0.55
N THR A 31 -8.51 2.14 1.06
CA THR A 31 -8.53 1.84 2.51
C THR A 31 -7.42 0.87 2.88
N SER A 32 -7.03 0.86 4.16
CA SER A 32 -5.98 -0.02 4.70
C SER A 32 -6.44 -0.67 6.00
N ASN A 33 -6.06 -1.92 6.23
CA ASN A 33 -6.22 -2.62 7.51
C ASN A 33 -4.83 -2.78 8.18
N PRO A 34 -4.61 -2.24 9.40
CA PRO A 34 -3.32 -2.38 10.09
C PRO A 34 -2.86 -3.82 10.32
N GLU A 35 -3.79 -4.78 10.43
CA GLU A 35 -3.47 -6.21 10.57
C GLU A 35 -2.87 -6.82 9.29
N GLU A 36 -3.00 -6.15 8.14
CA GLU A 36 -2.40 -6.55 6.86
C GLU A 36 -1.04 -5.87 6.60
N ASN A 37 -0.53 -5.08 7.55
CA ASN A 37 0.82 -4.53 7.46
C ASN A 37 1.84 -5.67 7.47
N PHE A 38 2.95 -5.47 6.76
CA PHE A 38 3.96 -6.50 6.61
C PHE A 38 5.37 -5.92 6.59
N MET A 39 6.35 -6.76 6.90
CA MET A 39 7.76 -6.42 6.78
C MET A 39 8.22 -6.66 5.35
N HIS A 40 8.81 -5.65 4.72
CA HIS A 40 9.30 -5.75 3.35
C HIS A 40 10.38 -6.84 3.27
N PRO A 41 10.21 -7.87 2.42
CA PRO A 41 11.06 -9.07 2.45
C PRO A 41 12.51 -8.83 2.05
N GLN A 42 12.80 -7.69 1.41
CA GLN A 42 14.13 -7.31 0.95
C GLN A 42 14.84 -6.30 1.89
N LEU A 43 14.23 -5.93 3.01
CA LEU A 43 14.81 -5.01 3.98
C LEU A 43 15.08 -5.72 5.30
N ASP A 44 16.13 -5.28 6.02
CA ASP A 44 16.36 -5.72 7.38
C ASP A 44 15.20 -5.28 8.29
N HIS A 45 14.78 -6.13 9.23
CA HIS A 45 13.67 -5.82 10.13
C HIS A 45 13.89 -4.58 11.01
N ARG A 46 15.13 -4.14 11.19
CA ARG A 46 15.49 -2.92 11.94
C ARG A 46 15.53 -1.68 11.05
N ASP A 47 15.43 -1.83 9.73
CA ASP A 47 15.38 -0.70 8.81
C ASP A 47 14.10 0.11 9.09
N PRO A 48 14.19 1.45 9.26
CA PRO A 48 13.02 2.30 9.45
C PRO A 48 11.97 2.24 8.33
N LEU A 49 12.33 1.74 7.14
CA LEU A 49 11.45 1.56 5.98
C LEU A 49 10.90 0.14 5.86
N SER A 50 11.27 -0.78 6.76
CA SER A 50 10.90 -2.19 6.65
C SER A 50 9.40 -2.43 6.77
N GLU A 51 8.72 -1.80 7.73
CA GLU A 51 7.27 -1.96 7.91
C GLU A 51 6.49 -1.21 6.82
N HIS A 52 5.69 -1.95 6.05
CA HIS A 52 4.85 -1.44 4.97
C HIS A 52 3.36 -1.58 5.31
N VAL A 53 2.58 -0.63 4.79
CA VAL A 53 1.12 -0.66 4.83
C VAL A 53 0.56 -1.06 3.47
N LEU A 54 -0.56 -1.79 3.49
CA LEU A 54 -1.28 -2.24 2.31
C LEU A 54 -2.59 -1.44 2.16
N TYR A 55 -2.79 -0.85 0.98
CA TYR A 55 -4.02 -0.18 0.59
C TYR A 55 -4.70 -0.91 -0.56
N ARG A 56 -6.03 -0.88 -0.57
CA ARG A 56 -6.90 -1.45 -1.61
C ARG A 56 -8.07 -0.53 -1.93
N PHE A 57 -8.60 -0.59 -3.16
CA PHE A 57 -9.88 0.03 -3.51
C PHE A 57 -11.06 -0.80 -3.02
#